data_AF-A0A8B8BGG2-F1
#
_entry.id   AF-A0A8B8BGG2-F1
#
_cell.length_a   1.000
_cell.length_b   1.000
_cell.length_c   1.000
_cell.angle_alpha   90.00
_cell.angle_beta   90.00
_cell.angle_gamma   90.00
#
_symmetry.space_group_name_H-M   'P 1'
#
loop_
_entity.id
_entity.type
_entity.pdbx_description
1 polymer ?
#
loop_
_entity_poly.entity_id
_entity_poly.type
_entity_poly.pdbx_seq_one_letter_code
_entity_poly.pdbx_strand_id
1 'polypeptide(L)'
;MHFNTTKSCLLAIVFTNIRGISLPSTLKPRFEKNGTMTCVSNYYLNGDVCTECPAGYYGFNCSSPCPPQTYGSNCAEQCSCSSASCHHVFGCNVREVVETINVH
;
A
#
# COMPACT_ATOMS: atom_id res chain seq x y z
N MET A 1 38.88 12.88 -10.14
CA MET A 1 37.90 13.05 -9.05
C MET A 1 36.53 13.01 -9.68
N HIS A 2 35.80 11.90 -9.50
CA HIS A 2 34.42 11.76 -9.95
C HIS A 2 33.52 12.66 -9.10
N PHE A 3 32.72 13.52 -9.74
CA PHE A 3 31.57 14.16 -9.09
C PHE A 3 30.30 13.84 -9.87
N ASN A 4 29.46 13.10 -9.16
CA ASN A 4 28.18 12.51 -9.52
C ASN A 4 27.06 13.51 -9.22
N THR A 5 25.92 13.34 -9.90
CA THR A 5 24.62 13.98 -9.61
C THR A 5 24.54 15.50 -9.79
N THR A 6 24.08 15.95 -10.97
CA THR A 6 22.96 16.91 -11.15
C THR A 6 22.81 17.29 -12.63
N LYS A 7 21.55 17.48 -13.08
CA LYS A 7 21.03 17.86 -14.43
C LYS A 7 20.56 16.64 -15.24
N SER A 8 19.27 16.27 -15.29
CA SER A 8 18.06 17.10 -15.39
C SER A 8 18.26 18.23 -16.42
N CYS A 9 18.06 17.95 -17.71
CA CYS A 9 17.65 18.97 -18.72
C CYS A 9 17.47 18.49 -20.19
N LEU A 10 17.60 17.21 -20.58
CA LEU A 10 17.67 16.87 -22.02
C LEU A 10 16.55 15.99 -22.61
N LEU A 11 15.44 15.75 -21.92
CA LEU A 11 14.26 15.11 -22.55
C LEU A 11 12.92 15.80 -22.22
N ALA A 12 12.93 17.14 -22.18
CA ALA A 12 11.72 17.96 -22.05
C ALA A 12 11.19 18.44 -23.42
N ILE A 13 11.10 17.56 -24.42
CA ILE A 13 10.41 17.87 -25.69
C ILE A 13 9.58 16.67 -26.13
N VAL A 14 8.38 16.51 -25.56
CA VAL A 14 7.14 16.28 -26.31
C VAL A 14 5.97 16.76 -25.44
N PHE A 15 5.60 18.04 -25.56
CA PHE A 15 4.27 18.49 -25.18
C PHE A 15 3.28 18.00 -26.25
N THR A 16 2.69 16.82 -26.06
CA THR A 16 1.46 16.44 -26.78
C THR A 16 0.30 16.45 -25.79
N ASN A 17 -0.75 17.16 -26.18
CA ASN A 17 -2.04 17.21 -25.50
C ASN A 17 -2.66 15.80 -25.41
N ILE A 18 -2.44 15.09 -24.31
CA ILE A 18 -3.16 13.85 -23.98
C ILE A 18 -3.65 13.93 -22.54
N ARG A 19 -4.96 14.08 -22.38
CA ARG A 19 -5.64 13.77 -21.12
C ARG A 19 -5.38 12.30 -20.81
N GLY A 20 -4.70 12.01 -19.70
CA GLY A 20 -4.48 10.64 -19.23
C GLY A 20 -3.07 10.08 -19.44
N ILE A 21 -2.03 10.81 -19.02
CA ILE A 21 -0.75 10.16 -18.73
C ILE A 21 -0.95 9.36 -17.44
N SER A 22 -1.38 8.10 -17.58
CA SER A 22 -1.21 7.11 -16.54
C SER A 22 0.28 6.99 -16.26
N LEU A 23 0.71 7.37 -15.05
CA LEU A 23 2.05 7.09 -14.57
C LEU A 23 2.31 5.58 -14.79
N PRO A 24 3.46 5.19 -15.38
CA PRO A 24 3.70 3.79 -15.63
C PRO A 24 3.78 3.06 -14.28
N SER A 25 3.01 2.00 -14.15
CA SER A 25 2.99 1.03 -13.06
C SER A 25 4.30 0.22 -12.92
N THR A 26 5.43 0.80 -13.34
CA THR A 26 6.78 0.21 -13.35
C THR A 26 7.76 0.92 -12.41
N LEU A 27 7.31 1.89 -11.60
CA LEU A 27 8.15 2.42 -10.53
C LEU A 27 8.39 1.28 -9.53
N LYS A 28 9.62 0.76 -9.49
CA LYS A 28 10.00 -0.25 -8.49
C LYS A 28 9.57 0.26 -7.10
N PRO A 29 8.98 -0.58 -6.23
CA PRO A 29 8.68 -0.22 -4.84
C PRO A 29 9.96 -0.12 -3.99
N ARG A 30 11.10 0.23 -4.57
CA ARG A 30 12.40 0.40 -3.92
C ARG A 30 12.86 1.84 -4.09
N PHE A 31 13.33 2.44 -3.02
CA PHE A 31 14.03 3.72 -3.03
C PHE A 31 15.41 3.58 -2.40
N GLU A 32 16.37 4.36 -2.87
CA GLU A 32 17.71 4.39 -2.31
C GLU A 32 17.73 5.38 -1.14
N LYS A 33 18.00 4.88 0.07
CA LYS A 33 18.22 5.70 1.28
C LYS A 33 19.63 5.46 1.77
N ASN A 34 20.48 6.49 1.76
CA ASN A 34 21.87 6.40 2.20
C ASN A 34 22.63 5.21 1.55
N GLY A 35 22.43 5.00 0.24
CA GLY A 35 23.05 3.87 -0.49
C GLY A 35 22.43 2.50 -0.21
N THR A 36 21.33 2.42 0.57
CA THR A 36 20.61 1.17 0.85
C THR A 36 19.26 1.13 0.13
N MET A 37 19.08 0.11 -0.71
CA MET A 37 17.85 -0.10 -1.48
C MET A 37 16.74 -0.66 -0.59
N THR A 38 15.78 0.20 -0.26
CA THR A 38 14.77 -0.03 0.76
C THR A 38 13.37 -0.08 0.13
N CYS A 39 12.46 -0.92 0.63
CA CYS A 39 11.09 -0.94 0.16
C CYS A 39 10.29 0.30 0.58
N VAL A 40 9.38 0.76 -0.29
CA VAL A 40 8.42 1.85 0.03
C VAL A 40 7.36 1.39 1.03
N SER A 41 6.54 2.31 1.52
CA SER A 41 5.43 2.00 2.43
C SER A 41 4.47 0.99 1.81
N ASN A 42 3.95 0.07 2.64
CA ASN A 42 3.10 -1.07 2.27
C ASN A 42 3.82 -2.20 1.53
N TYR A 43 5.15 -2.22 1.60
CA TYR A 43 5.97 -3.30 1.10
C TYR A 43 6.98 -3.72 2.17
N TYR A 44 7.38 -4.99 2.13
CA TYR A 44 8.46 -5.54 2.96
C TYR A 44 9.50 -6.24 2.09
N LEU A 45 10.73 -6.35 2.63
CA LEU A 45 11.82 -7.02 1.94
C LEU A 45 11.69 -8.55 2.09
N ASN A 46 11.43 -9.23 0.98
CA ASN A 46 11.44 -10.69 0.89
C ASN A 46 12.63 -11.13 0.02
N GLY A 47 13.79 -11.33 0.65
CA GLY A 47 15.05 -11.53 -0.05
C GLY A 47 15.49 -10.25 -0.76
N ASP A 48 15.51 -10.25 -2.10
CA ASP A 48 15.87 -9.08 -2.93
C ASP A 48 14.65 -8.39 -3.57
N VAL A 49 13.44 -8.88 -3.30
CA VAL A 49 12.19 -8.39 -3.89
C VAL A 49 11.34 -7.72 -2.82
N CYS A 50 10.80 -6.55 -3.14
CA CYS A 50 9.79 -5.92 -2.30
C CYS A 50 8.43 -6.51 -2.61
N THR A 51 7.84 -7.13 -1.60
CA THR A 51 6.54 -7.78 -1.68
C THR A 51 5.52 -6.91 -0.98
N GLU A 52 4.30 -6.82 -1.52
CA GLU A 52 3.20 -6.10 -0.87
C GLU A 52 2.89 -6.70 0.49
N CYS A 53 2.47 -5.85 1.42
CA CYS A 53 2.06 -6.30 2.74
C CYS A 53 0.89 -7.29 2.68
N PRO A 54 0.88 -8.28 3.59
CA PRO A 54 -0.29 -9.13 3.74
C PRO A 54 -1.51 -8.28 4.10
N ALA A 55 -2.70 -8.76 3.70
CA ALA A 55 -3.95 -8.10 3.99
C ALA A 55 -4.07 -7.79 5.50
N GLY A 56 -4.53 -6.58 5.80
CA GLY A 56 -4.67 -6.10 7.15
C GLY A 56 -3.41 -5.51 7.80
N TYR A 57 -2.30 -5.39 7.06
CA TYR A 57 -1.08 -4.74 7.52
C TYR A 57 -0.61 -3.66 6.55
N TYR A 58 0.03 -2.63 7.09
CA TYR A 58 0.51 -1.48 6.34
C TYR A 58 1.78 -0.87 6.94
N GLY A 59 2.32 0.13 6.26
CA GLY A 59 3.51 0.85 6.69
C GLY A 59 4.80 0.21 6.22
N PHE A 60 5.91 0.63 6.81
CA PHE A 60 7.24 0.16 6.41
C PHE A 60 7.49 -1.25 6.94
N ASN A 61 7.82 -2.21 6.07
CA ASN A 61 7.91 -3.63 6.43
C ASN A 61 6.65 -4.17 7.11
N CYS A 62 5.47 -3.62 6.80
CA CYS A 62 4.19 -4.11 7.31
C CYS A 62 4.11 -4.12 8.85
N SER A 63 4.77 -3.16 9.50
CA SER A 63 4.90 -3.10 10.96
C SER A 63 3.60 -2.82 11.70
N SER A 64 2.58 -2.31 11.01
CA SER A 64 1.36 -1.80 11.64
C SER A 64 0.13 -2.53 11.09
N PRO A 65 -0.83 -2.95 11.93
CA PRO A 65 -2.13 -3.43 11.46
C PRO A 65 -2.94 -2.27 10.88
N CYS A 66 -3.91 -2.53 10.00
CA CYS A 66 -4.75 -1.48 9.43
C CYS A 66 -5.40 -0.58 10.50
N PRO A 67 -5.53 0.73 10.24
CA PRO A 67 -6.17 1.64 11.16
C PRO A 67 -7.64 1.27 11.39
N PRO A 68 -8.24 1.74 12.49
CA PRO A 68 -9.64 1.45 12.81
C PRO A 68 -10.57 1.74 11.63
N GLN A 69 -11.58 0.88 11.45
CA GLN A 69 -12.54 0.92 10.34
C GLN A 69 -11.99 0.60 8.95
N THR A 70 -10.74 0.13 8.83
CA THR A 70 -10.18 -0.30 7.54
C THR A 70 -9.65 -1.73 7.59
N TYR A 71 -9.65 -2.40 6.44
CA TYR A 71 -9.16 -3.77 6.31
C TYR A 71 -8.66 -4.08 4.89
N GLY A 72 -8.20 -5.32 4.68
CA GLY A 72 -7.82 -5.81 3.36
C GLY A 72 -6.44 -5.36 2.90
N SER A 73 -6.16 -5.52 1.61
CA SER A 73 -4.88 -5.13 1.00
C SER A 73 -4.69 -3.62 1.05
N ASN A 74 -3.52 -3.15 1.51
CA ASN A 74 -3.21 -1.72 1.68
C ASN A 74 -4.23 -0.95 2.55
N CYS A 75 -5.04 -1.64 3.36
CA CYS A 75 -6.14 -1.03 4.13
C CYS A 75 -7.15 -0.25 3.26
N ALA A 76 -7.33 -0.70 2.01
CA ALA A 76 -8.18 -0.02 1.03
C ALA A 76 -9.68 -0.24 1.27
N GLU A 77 -10.06 -1.24 2.07
CA GLU A 77 -11.45 -1.60 2.31
C GLU A 77 -11.94 -0.95 3.62
N GLN A 78 -13.19 -0.48 3.64
CA GLN A 78 -13.83 0.11 4.81
C GLN A 78 -14.84 -0.84 5.44
N CYS A 79 -14.79 -0.95 6.76
CA CYS A 79 -15.78 -1.69 7.54
C CYS A 79 -17.13 -0.97 7.56
N SER A 80 -18.22 -1.73 7.47
CA SER A 80 -19.59 -1.22 7.63
C SER A 80 -20.16 -1.42 9.05
N CYS A 81 -19.36 -1.98 9.95
CA CYS A 81 -19.67 -2.22 11.37
C CYS A 81 -18.97 -1.19 12.25
N SER A 82 -19.22 -1.26 13.56
CA SER A 82 -18.50 -0.42 14.53
C SER A 82 -16.99 -0.65 14.47
N SER A 83 -16.20 0.34 14.88
CA SER A 83 -14.74 0.22 14.94
C SER A 83 -14.26 -0.91 15.84
N ALA A 84 -15.06 -1.30 16.86
CA ALA A 84 -14.75 -2.41 17.77
C ALA A 84 -14.95 -3.79 17.11
N SER A 85 -15.87 -3.91 16.15
CA SER A 85 -16.17 -5.16 15.43
C SER A 85 -15.41 -5.30 14.10
N CYS A 86 -14.56 -4.33 13.76
CA CYS A 86 -13.80 -4.30 12.51
C CYS A 86 -12.42 -4.95 12.68
N HIS A 87 -12.25 -6.14 12.11
CA HIS A 87 -10.98 -6.86 12.08
C HIS A 87 -10.11 -6.36 10.92
N HIS A 88 -8.86 -5.98 11.21
CA HIS A 88 -7.93 -5.43 10.22
C HIS A 88 -7.70 -6.35 9.00
N VAL A 89 -7.79 -7.68 9.13
CA VAL A 89 -7.66 -8.61 7.99
C VAL A 89 -8.97 -8.88 7.27
N PHE A 90 -10.06 -9.11 8.00
CA PHE A 90 -11.30 -9.72 7.47
C PHE A 90 -12.47 -8.74 7.41
N GLY A 91 -12.29 -7.51 7.91
CA GLY A 91 -13.35 -6.53 8.03
C GLY A 91 -14.33 -6.89 9.14
N CYS A 92 -15.63 -6.79 8.85
CA CYS A 92 -16.66 -7.01 9.85
C CYS A 92 -16.89 -8.50 10.12
N ASN A 93 -16.97 -8.86 11.40
CA ASN A 93 -17.39 -10.20 11.80
C ASN A 93 -18.86 -10.44 11.41
N VAL A 94 -19.10 -11.07 10.26
CA VAL A 94 -20.44 -11.47 9.78
C VAL A 94 -21.18 -12.44 10.70
N ARG A 95 -20.51 -12.99 11.72
CA ARG A 95 -21.17 -13.80 12.75
C ARG A 95 -22.09 -13.00 13.68
N GLU A 96 -21.97 -11.67 13.73
CA GLU A 96 -22.90 -10.84 14.51
C GLU A 96 -24.28 -10.72 13.83
N VAL A 97 -24.38 -11.03 12.52
CA VAL A 97 -25.65 -10.95 11.77
C VAL A 97 -26.43 -12.28 11.80
N VAL A 98 -25.79 -13.40 12.14
CA VAL A 98 -26.46 -14.72 12.15
C VAL A 98 -27.16 -15.01 13.47
N GLU A 99 -26.80 -14.33 14.56
CA GLU A 99 -27.45 -14.53 15.87
C GLU A 99 -28.78 -13.79 16.03
N THR A 100 -29.13 -12.87 15.12
CA THR A 100 -30.45 -12.20 15.14
C THR A 100 -31.45 -12.78 14.13
N ILE A 101 -31.02 -13.66 13.21
CA ILE A 101 -31.93 -14.29 12.23
C ILE A 101 -32.48 -15.64 12.71
N ASN A 102 -31.86 -16.26 13.72
CA ASN A 102 -32.27 -17.59 14.24
C ASN A 102 -32.85 -17.56 15.66
N VAL A 103 -33.41 -16.43 16.12
CA VAL A 103 -34.35 -16.44 17.24
C VAL A 103 -35.76 -16.51 16.65
N HIS A 104 -36.15 -17.70 16.23
CA HIS A 104 -37.55 -18.07 16.02
C HIS A 104 -37.96 -19.04 17.12
#